data_AF-A0A3D0PVP1-F1
#
_entry.id   AF-A0A3D0PVP1-F1
#
_cell.length_a   1.000
_cell.length_b   1.000
_cell.length_c   1.000
_cell.angle_alpha   90.00
_cell.angle_beta   90.00
_cell.angle_gamma   90.00
#
_symmetry.space_group_name_H-M   'P 1'
#
loop_
_entity.id
_entity.type
_entity.pdbx_description
1 polymer ?
#
loop_
_entity_poly.entity_id
_entity_poly.type
_entity_poly.pdbx_seq_one_letter_code
_entity_poly.pdbx_strand_id
1 'polypeptide(L)' 'EIANVFHAKILDVEPDSMILELTGDAAAINSFIELANPYGVLQILRTGAMAMEK' A
#
# COMPACT_ATOMS: atom_id res chain seq x y z
N GLU A 1 -5.99 9.54 -5.34
CA GLU A 1 -5.36 10.56 -4.46
C GLU A 1 -4.63 9.94 -3.26
N ILE A 2 -5.23 8.98 -2.53
CA ILE A 2 -4.59 8.29 -1.39
C ILE A 2 -3.22 7.70 -1.76
N ALA A 3 -3.08 7.07 -2.92
CA ALA A 3 -1.78 6.56 -3.40
C ALA A 3 -0.70 7.66 -3.44
N ASN A 4 -1.04 8.87 -3.88
CA ASN A 4 -0.09 9.99 -3.93
C ASN A 4 0.29 10.48 -2.53
N VAL A 5 -0.66 10.54 -1.60
CA VAL A 5 -0.43 10.96 -0.21
C VAL A 5 0.57 10.04 0.49
N PHE A 6 0.52 8.74 0.19
CA PHE A 6 1.42 7.74 0.77
C PHE A 6 2.66 7.47 -0.08
N HIS A 7 2.87 8.22 -1.17
CA HIS A 7 3.92 7.95 -2.14
C HIS A 7 3.91 6.48 -2.65
N ALA A 8 2.73 5.87 -2.70
CA ALA A 8 2.54 4.54 -3.25
C ALA A 8 2.69 4.58 -4.77
N LYS A 9 3.37 3.59 -5.30
CA LYS A 9 3.56 3.39 -6.73
C LYS A 9 2.41 2.57 -7.29
N ILE A 10 1.80 3.06 -8.37
CA ILE A 10 0.84 2.28 -9.15
C ILE A 10 1.64 1.33 -10.03
N LEU A 11 1.49 0.02 -9.82
CA LEU A 11 2.16 -1.00 -10.62
C LEU A 11 1.33 -1.40 -11.83
N ASP A 12 0.00 -1.47 -11.65
CA ASP A 12 -0.92 -1.92 -12.68
C ASP A 12 -2.33 -1.33 -12.47
N VAL A 13 -3.07 -1.13 -13.56
CA VAL A 13 -4.43 -0.57 -13.54
C VAL A 13 -5.29 -1.33 -14.54
N GLU A 14 -6.35 -1.93 -14.02
CA GLU A 14 -7.39 -2.61 -14.77
C GLU A 14 -8.72 -1.85 -14.63
N PRO A 15 -9.75 -2.14 -15.44
CA PRO A 15 -11.03 -1.42 -15.37
C PRO A 15 -11.74 -1.49 -14.01
N ASP A 16 -11.52 -2.55 -13.24
CA ASP A 16 -12.19 -2.83 -11.97
C ASP A 16 -11.22 -3.02 -10.78
N SER A 17 -9.91 -2.97 -11.02
CA SER A 17 -8.90 -3.25 -10.02
C SER A 17 -7.60 -2.49 -10.28
N MET A 18 -6.77 -2.36 -9.25
CA MET A 18 -5.49 -1.66 -9.33
C MET A 18 -4.50 -2.29 -8.37
N ILE A 19 -3.24 -2.40 -8.80
CA ILE A 19 -2.15 -2.92 -7.96
C ILE A 19 -1.28 -1.74 -7.51
N LEU A 20 -1.10 -1.63 -6.20
CA LEU A 20 -0.32 -0.58 -5.56
C LEU A 20 0.84 -1.20 -4.77
N GLU A 21 2.00 -0.55 -4.84
CA GLU A 21 3.19 -0.87 -4.06
C GLU A 21 3.50 0.30 -3.12
N LEU A 22 3.76 -0.01 -1.85
CA LEU A 22 4.12 0.96 -0.82
C LEU A 22 5.27 0.40 0.00
N THR A 23 6.26 1.23 0.29
CA THR A 23 7.31 0.95 1.27
C THR A 23 7.24 2.00 2.36
N GLY A 24 7.25 1.55 3.61
CA GLY A 24 7.16 2.42 4.77
C GLY A 24 7.28 1.62 6.06
N ASP A 25 7.25 2.32 7.19
CA ASP A 25 7.14 1.64 8.47
C ASP A 25 5.79 0.95 8.65
N ALA A 26 5.67 0.15 9.70
CA ALA A 26 4.45 -0.60 9.95
C ALA A 26 3.22 0.30 10.18
N ALA A 27 3.39 1.50 10.73
CA ALA A 27 2.30 2.42 11.05
C ALA A 27 1.75 3.10 9.78
N ALA A 28 2.63 3.51 8.87
CA ALA A 28 2.26 4.07 7.57
C ALA A 28 1.51 3.04 6.72
N ILE A 29 2.02 1.79 6.66
CA ILE A 29 1.35 0.72 5.91
C ILE A 29 -0.04 0.41 6.50
N ASN A 30 -0.17 0.36 7.82
CA ASN A 30 -1.49 0.11 8.46
C ASN A 30 -2.48 1.24 8.17
N SER A 31 -2.06 2.50 8.31
CA SER A 31 -2.90 3.66 7.99
C SER A 31 -3.37 3.66 6.53
N PHE A 32 -2.49 3.26 5.61
CA PHE A 32 -2.85 3.13 4.20
C PHE A 32 -3.94 2.07 3.98
N ILE A 33 -3.81 0.89 4.60
CA ILE A 33 -4.78 -0.19 4.48
C ILE A 33 -6.15 0.23 5.04
N GLU A 34 -6.18 0.92 6.18
CA GLU A 34 -7.42 1.43 6.78
C GLU A 34 -8.14 2.41 5.84
N LEU A 35 -7.39 3.33 5.23
CA LEU A 35 -7.93 4.28 4.25
C LEU A 35 -8.33 3.62 2.93
N ALA A 36 -7.68 2.51 2.56
CA ALA A 36 -8.01 1.74 1.37
C ALA A 36 -9.22 0.80 1.58
N ASN A 37 -9.61 0.53 2.82
CA ASN A 37 -10.68 -0.41 3.16
C ASN A 37 -12.03 -0.15 2.42
N PRO A 38 -12.50 1.11 2.25
CA PRO A 38 -13.75 1.39 1.53
C PRO A 38 -13.74 1.00 0.05
N TYR A 39 -12.56 0.86 -0.57
CA TYR A 39 -12.44 0.48 -1.97
C TYR A 39 -12.56 -1.03 -2.20
N GLY A 40 -12.60 -1.83 -1.13
CA GLY A 40 -12.65 -3.29 -1.23
C GLY A 40 -11.28 -3.87 -1.57
N VAL A 41 -10.43 -4.04 -0.56
CA VAL A 41 -9.10 -4.63 -0.74
C VAL A 41 -9.23 -6.12 -1.08
N LEU A 42 -8.95 -6.47 -2.34
CA LEU A 42 -9.06 -7.85 -2.83
C LEU A 42 -7.98 -8.76 -2.24
N GLN A 43 -6.75 -8.25 -2.15
CA GLN A 43 -5.59 -9.00 -1.66
C GLN A 43 -4.53 -8.07 -1.09
N ILE A 44 -3.81 -8.52 -0.06
CA ILE A 44 -2.65 -7.84 0.50
C ILE A 44 -1.46 -8.79 0.49
N LEU A 45 -0.35 -8.34 -0.10
CA LEU A 45 0.96 -8.98 0.00
C LEU A 45 1.87 -8.05 0.78
N ARG A 46 2.21 -8.44 2.01
CA ARG A 46 3.01 -7.62 2.93
C ARG A 46 4.25 -8.37 3.36
N THR A 47 5.39 -7.72 3.18
CA THR A 47 6.65 -8.17 3.79
C THR A 47 6.66 -7.84 5.28
N GLY A 48 7.41 -8.64 6.04
CA GLY A 48 7.70 -8.33 7.44
C GLY A 48 8.60 -7.09 7.57
N ALA A 49 8.81 -6.64 8.80
CA ALA A 49 9.77 -5.58 9.07
C ALA A 49 11.17 -6.04 8.65
N MET A 50 11.90 -5.16 7.97
CA MET A 50 13.30 -5.33 7.63
C MET A 50 14.08 -4.17 8.24
N ALA A 51 15.27 -4.46 8.74
CA ALA A 51 16.16 -3.47 9.32
C ALA A 51 17.56 -3.66 8.74
N MET A 52 18.28 -2.56 8.56
CA MET A 52 19.67 -2.53 8.13
C MET A 52 20.39 -1.54 9.03
N GLU A 53 21.62 -1.87 9.44
CA GLU A 53 22.48 -0.90 10.11
C GLU A 53 22.76 0.26 9.16
N LYS A 54 22.79 1.48 9.70
CA LYS A 54 22.96 2.69 8.91
C LYS A 54 24.40 2.88 8.44
#